data_AF-A0A2S6QK91-F1
#
_entry.id   AF-A0A2S6QK91-F1
#
_cell.length_a   1.000
_cell.length_b   1.000
_cell.length_c   1.000
_cell.angle_alpha   90.00
_cell.angle_beta   90.00
_cell.angle_gamma   90.00
#
_symmetry.space_group_name_H-M   'P 1'
#
loop_
_entity.id
_entity.type
_entity.pdbx_description
1 polymer ?
#
loop_
_entity_poly.entity_id
_entity_poly.type
_entity_poly.pdbx_seq_one_letter_code
_entity_poly.pdbx_strand_id
1 'polypeptide(L)' 'MAAYILGQINITDVETFKRYSEKVSLTVQQYGGRYLVRGGAVDKLEGTFLGRRMVVIEFQSVEAA' A
#
# COMPACT_ATOMS: atom_id res chain seq x y z
N MET A 1 18.40 -2.92 -7.26
CA MET A 1 18.17 -2.17 -6.00
C MET A 1 16.70 -2.33 -5.65
N ALA A 2 16.34 -2.47 -4.37
CA ALA A 2 14.95 -2.60 -3.98
C ALA A 2 14.14 -1.34 -4.32
N ALA A 3 12.88 -1.51 -4.69
CA ALA A 3 11.93 -0.44 -4.98
C ALA A 3 10.77 -0.48 -3.99
N TYR A 4 10.17 0.68 -3.72
CA TYR A 4 9.10 0.80 -2.74
C TYR A 4 7.93 1.58 -3.30
N ILE A 5 6.73 1.01 -3.19
CA ILE A 5 5.46 1.71 -3.48
C ILE A 5 4.85 2.16 -2.17
N LEU A 6 4.59 3.46 -2.06
CA LEU A 6 3.95 4.09 -0.92
C LEU A 6 2.57 4.61 -1.33
N GLY A 7 1.51 4.05 -0.75
CA GLY A 7 0.13 4.42 -1.05
C GLY A 7 -0.59 5.03 0.15
N GLN A 8 -0.88 6.33 0.10
CA GLN A 8 -1.77 7.01 1.06
C GLN A 8 -3.20 6.92 0.56
N ILE A 9 -4.07 6.25 1.32
CA ILE A 9 -5.41 5.91 0.86
C ILE A 9 -6.44 6.57 1.78
N ASN A 10 -7.37 7.29 1.16
CA ASN A 10 -8.63 7.69 1.79
C ASN A 10 -9.74 6.78 1.27
N ILE A 11 -10.34 6.00 2.15
CA ILE A 11 -11.42 5.07 1.79
C ILE A 11 -12.73 5.84 1.85
N THR A 12 -13.35 6.06 0.69
CA THR A 12 -14.66 6.74 0.57
C THR A 12 -15.82 5.74 0.49
N ASP A 13 -15.56 4.53 -0.01
CA ASP A 13 -16.49 3.41 -0.04
C ASP A 13 -15.76 2.13 0.41
N VAL A 14 -16.21 1.59 1.53
CA VAL A 14 -15.58 0.44 2.19
C VAL A 14 -15.80 -0.86 1.41
N GLU A 15 -16.98 -1.06 0.82
CA GLU A 15 -17.31 -2.31 0.13
C GLU A 15 -16.54 -2.42 -1.19
N THR A 16 -16.51 -1.33 -1.95
CA THR A 16 -15.74 -1.25 -3.19
C THR A 16 -14.24 -1.40 -2.91
N PHE A 17 -13.75 -0.75 -1.85
CA PHE A 17 -12.34 -0.85 -1.46
C PHE A 17 -11.93 -2.27 -1.07
N LYS A 18 -12.80 -3.02 -0.37
CA LYS A 18 -12.50 -4.41 0.01
C LYS A 18 -12.27 -5.29 -1.22
N ARG A 19 -13.16 -5.22 -2.21
CA ARG A 19 -13.06 -5.97 -3.48
C ARG A 19 -11.80 -5.57 -4.27
N TYR A 20 -11.46 -4.28 -4.27
CA TYR A 20 -10.21 -3.79 -4.87
C TYR A 20 -8.97 -4.36 -4.15
N SER A 21 -8.93 -4.29 -2.82
CA SER A 21 -7.77 -4.73 -2.04
C SER A 21 -7.48 -6.23 -2.18
N GLU A 22 -8.52 -7.06 -2.30
CA GLU A 22 -8.38 -8.50 -2.55
C GLU A 22 -7.67 -8.75 -3.89
N LYS A 23 -8.08 -8.08 -4.97
CA LYS A 23 -7.45 -8.20 -6.29
C LYS A 23 -6.00 -7.70 -6.31
N VAL A 24 -5.74 -6.53 -5.69
CA VAL A 24 -4.39 -5.95 -5.63
C VAL A 24 -3.40 -6.88 -4.94
N SER A 25 -3.84 -7.58 -3.88
CA SER A 25 -2.97 -8.51 -3.15
C SER A 25 -2.39 -9.59 -4.06
N LEU A 26 -3.22 -10.10 -4.99
CA LEU A 26 -2.81 -11.14 -5.94
C LEU A 26 -1.79 -10.57 -6.94
N THR A 27 -2.05 -9.37 -7.47
CA THR A 27 -1.11 -8.69 -8.38
C THR A 27 0.23 -8.44 -7.70
N VAL A 28 0.22 -7.90 -6.47
CA VAL A 28 1.45 -7.63 -5.72
C VAL A 28 2.26 -8.91 -5.52
N GLN A 29 1.61 -10.01 -5.13
CA GLN A 29 2.28 -11.30 -4.99
C GLN A 29 2.84 -11.84 -6.31
N GLN A 30 2.09 -11.68 -7.41
CA GLN A 30 2.50 -12.13 -8.75
C GLN A 30 3.83 -11.50 -9.19
N TYR A 31 4.06 -10.23 -8.86
CA TYR A 31 5.31 -9.52 -9.20
C TYR A 31 6.37 -9.58 -8.09
N GLY A 32 6.18 -10.45 -7.08
CA GLY A 32 7.15 -10.64 -5.99
C GLY A 32 7.19 -9.50 -4.97
N GLY A 33 6.13 -8.69 -4.90
CA GLY A 33 6.00 -7.60 -3.94
C GLY A 33 5.69 -8.10 -2.53
N ARG A 34 6.26 -7.42 -1.53
CA ARG A 34 6.13 -7.75 -0.10
C ARG A 34 5.56 -6.56 0.66
N TYR A 35 4.42 -6.74 1.33
CA TYR A 35 3.85 -5.71 2.19
C TYR A 35 4.72 -5.51 3.44
N LEU A 36 5.25 -4.30 3.62
CA LEU A 36 5.91 -3.87 4.85
C LEU A 36 4.91 -3.20 5.80
N VAL A 37 3.98 -2.43 5.23
CA VAL A 37 2.87 -1.80 5.94
C VAL A 37 1.60 -2.00 5.14
N ARG A 38 0.51 -2.42 5.78
CA ARG A 38 -0.78 -2.64 5.09
C ARG A 38 -1.96 -2.10 5.89
N GLY A 39 -1.92 -0.81 6.18
CA GLY A 39 -2.98 -0.09 6.90
C GLY A 39 -2.97 -0.30 8.41
N GLY A 40 -1.78 -0.35 9.00
CA GLY A 40 -1.62 -0.21 10.45
C GLY A 40 -1.95 1.20 10.93
N ALA A 41 -1.93 1.39 12.26
CA ALA A 41 -2.05 2.71 12.86
C ALA A 41 -0.93 3.63 12.36
N VAL A 42 -1.27 4.90 12.16
CA VAL A 42 -0.32 5.93 11.70
C VAL A 42 -0.25 7.01 12.77
N ASP A 43 0.92 7.11 13.40
CA ASP A 43 1.25 8.23 14.28
C ASP A 43 1.95 9.32 13.47
N LYS A 44 1.32 10.49 13.39
CA LYS A 44 1.85 11.63 12.64
C LYS A 44 2.87 12.38 13.50
N LEU A 45 4.14 12.33 13.11
CA LEU A 45 5.20 13.06 13.79
C LEU A 45 5.24 14.54 13.35
N GLU A 46 5.18 14.81 12.05
CA GLU A 46 5.30 16.15 11.48
C GLU A 46 4.43 16.32 10.21
N GLY A 47 4.19 17.57 9.80
CA GLY A 47 3.52 17.91 8.54
C GLY A 47 2.02 17.60 8.48
N THR A 48 1.53 17.49 7.24
CA THR A 48 0.13 17.18 6.93
C THR A 48 0.04 15.79 6.33
N PHE A 49 -0.78 14.93 6.94
CA PHE A 49 -1.09 13.59 6.45
C PHE A 49 -2.56 13.54 6.01
N LEU A 50 -2.80 13.31 4.73
CA LEU A 50 -4.13 13.40 4.11
C LEU A 50 -4.83 12.03 3.99
N GLY A 51 -4.08 10.94 4.08
CA GLY A 51 -4.62 9.57 4.08
C GLY A 51 -5.02 9.13 5.49
N ARG A 52 -5.98 8.21 5.60
CA ARG A 52 -6.24 7.51 6.89
C ARG A 52 -5.50 6.19 6.97
N ARG A 53 -5.08 5.66 5.81
CA ARG A 53 -4.45 4.35 5.67
C ARG A 53 -3.14 4.51 4.90
N MET A 54 -2.07 3.95 5.43
CA MET A 54 -0.77 3.88 4.78
C MET A 54 -0.49 2.46 4.31
N VAL A 55 0.03 2.31 3.09
CA VAL A 55 0.51 1.04 2.54
C VAL A 55 1.93 1.23 2.03
N VAL A 56 2.82 0.31 2.37
CA VAL A 56 4.21 0.27 1.89
C VAL A 56 4.48 -1.14 1.37
N ILE A 57 4.92 -1.23 0.12
CA ILE A 57 5.23 -2.49 -0.56
C ILE A 57 6.67 -2.42 -1.07
N GLU A 58 7.45 -3.43 -0.77
CA GLU A 58 8.81 -3.60 -1.27
C GLU A 58 8.83 -4.57 -2.46
N PHE A 59 9.61 -4.23 -3.49
CA PHE A 59 9.92 -5.07 -4.64
C PHE A 59 11.43 -5.21 -4.80
N GLN A 60 11.88 -6.27 -5.45
CA GLN A 60 13.32 -6.51 -5.66
C GLN A 60 13.97 -5.52 -6.64
N SER A 61 13.19 -4.92 -7.55
CA SER A 61 13.64 -3.91 -8.51
C SER A 61 12.52 -2.94 -8.90
N VAL A 62 12.87 -1.85 -9.58
CA VAL A 62 11.91 -0.86 -10.08
C VAL A 62 11.04 -1.45 -11.19
N GLU A 63 11.60 -2.32 -12.02
CA GLU A 63 10.89 -2.99 -13.12
C GLU A 63 9.82 -3.97 -12.62
N ALA A 64 9.99 -4.49 -11.40
CA ALA A 64 9.03 -5.37 -10.75
C ALA A 64 7.92 -4.61 -10.00
N ALA A 65 8.12 -3.31 -9.72
CA ALA A 65 7.19 -2.46 -8.97
C ALA A 65 6.17 -1.80 -9.91
#